data_AF-A0A7W5N4U4-F1
#
_entry.id   AF-A0A7W5N4U4-F1
#
_cell.length_a   1.000
_cell.length_b   1.000
_cell.length_c   1.000
_cell.angle_alpha   90.00
_cell.angle_beta   90.00
_cell.angle_gamma   90.00
#
_symmetry.space_group_name_H-M   'P 1'
#
loop_
_entity.id
_entity.type
_entity.pdbx_description
1 polymer ?
#
loop_
_entity_poly.entity_id
_entity_poly.type
_entity_poly.pdbx_seq_one_letter_code
_entity_poly.pdbx_strand_id
1 'polypeptide(L)'
;MLIVGYCYGIRSERLLCEEAHLNLAYRWFCRLSLDDEVPNHSTFSKNRHGRFRDSDLFRWLLNEVLRRCMEAGLVKGEGFAVDASIIKADASRQRGVPAKSETVMNTFRIKSERVQNVV
;
A
#
# COMPACT_ATOMS: atom_id res chain seq x y z
N MET A 1 16.80 2.46 0.56
CA MET A 1 16.61 3.89 0.88
C MET A 1 15.39 4.18 1.74
N LEU A 2 14.14 3.87 1.33
CA LEU A 2 12.92 4.31 2.06
C LEU A 2 12.88 4.00 3.57
N ILE A 3 13.44 2.86 4.00
CA ILE A 3 13.54 2.50 5.43
C ILE A 3 14.27 3.59 6.24
N VAL A 4 15.34 4.17 5.70
CA VAL A 4 16.07 5.29 6.33
C VAL A 4 15.11 6.46 6.55
N GLY A 5 14.33 6.82 5.53
CA GLY A 5 13.38 7.92 5.65
C GLY A 5 12.33 7.68 6.72
N TYR A 6 11.81 6.46 6.85
CA TYR A 6 10.87 6.12 7.91
C TYR A 6 11.49 6.14 9.31
N CYS A 7 12.72 5.62 9.47
CA CYS A 7 13.40 5.58 10.76
C CYS A 7 13.82 6.96 11.27
N TYR A 8 14.24 7.86 10.37
CA TYR A 8 14.72 9.19 10.72
C TYR A 8 13.69 10.31 10.50
N GLY A 9 12.44 9.95 10.18
CA GLY A 9 11.35 10.93 10.01
C GLY A 9 11.45 11.80 8.75
N ILE A 10 12.24 11.40 7.76
CA ILE A 10 12.37 12.10 6.47
C ILE A 10 11.18 11.70 5.59
N ARG A 11 10.18 12.58 5.54
CA ARG A 11 8.92 12.35 4.80
C ARG A 11 9.03 12.63 3.30
N SER A 12 10.01 13.44 2.89
CA SER A 12 10.21 13.84 1.50
C SER A 12 11.20 12.90 0.82
N GLU A 13 10.75 12.19 -0.22
CA GLU A 13 11.60 11.33 -1.05
C GLU A 13 12.73 12.12 -1.72
N ARG A 14 12.50 13.40 -2.06
CA ARG A 14 13.53 14.30 -2.60
C ARG A 14 14.60 14.59 -1.56
N LEU A 15 14.18 14.98 -0.35
CA LEU A 15 15.09 15.25 0.76
C LEU A 15 15.89 13.99 1.13
N LEU A 16 15.28 12.82 1.08
CA LEU A 16 15.97 11.55 1.33
C LEU A 16 17.11 11.30 0.32
N CYS A 17 16.91 11.62 -0.97
CA CYS A 17 17.97 11.55 -1.96
C CYS A 17 19.07 12.57 -1.69
N GLU A 18 18.73 13.82 -1.37
CA GLU A 18 19.71 14.86 -0.99
C GLU A 18 20.55 14.45 0.22
N GLU A 19 19.92 13.95 1.29
CA GLU A 19 20.66 13.46 2.46
C GLU A 19 21.55 12.27 2.11
N ALA A 20 21.13 11.37 1.22
CA ALA A 20 21.96 10.27 0.76
C ALA A 20 23.15 10.70 -0.11
N HIS A 21 23.18 11.93 -0.65
CA HIS A 21 24.37 12.44 -1.32
C HIS A 21 25.49 12.78 -0.33
N LEU A 22 25.14 13.24 0.87
CA LEU A 22 26.09 13.78 1.85
C LEU A 22 26.33 12.82 3.03
N ASN A 23 25.35 11.99 3.36
CA ASN A 23 25.36 11.12 4.52
C ASN A 23 25.92 9.74 4.19
N LEU A 24 27.17 9.50 4.61
CA LEU A 24 27.88 8.23 4.42
C LEU A 24 27.16 7.04 5.05
N ALA A 25 26.50 7.23 6.20
CA ALA A 25 25.77 6.15 6.86
C ALA A 25 24.55 5.72 6.03
N TYR A 26 23.87 6.67 5.37
CA TYR A 26 22.73 6.37 4.50
C TYR A 26 23.17 5.64 3.24
N ARG A 27 24.29 6.05 2.63
CA ARG A 27 24.91 5.36 1.50
C ARG A 27 25.29 3.93 1.86
N TRP A 28 26.02 3.76 2.96
CA TRP A 28 26.40 2.44 3.48
C TRP A 28 25.18 1.53 3.70
N PHE A 29 24.15 2.04 4.38
CA PHE A 29 22.92 1.29 4.63
C PHE A 29 22.22 0.88 3.32
N CYS A 30 22.24 1.76 2.32
CA CYS A 30 21.63 1.52 1.02
C CYS A 30 22.53 0.73 0.07
N ARG A 31 23.69 0.27 0.53
CA ARG A 31 24.71 -0.43 -0.27
C ARG A 31 25.15 0.39 -1.49
N LEU A 32 25.28 1.69 -1.31
CA LEU A 32 25.87 2.61 -2.28
C LEU A 32 27.32 2.88 -1.86
N SER A 33 28.25 2.58 -2.74
CA SER A 33 29.66 2.99 -2.65
C SER A 33 29.79 4.51 -2.78
N LEU A 34 30.99 5.07 -2.60
CA LEU A 34 31.21 6.51 -2.75
C LEU A 34 30.99 6.98 -4.20
N ASP A 35 31.40 6.17 -5.16
CA ASP A 35 31.30 6.48 -6.59
C ASP A 35 29.91 6.18 -7.18
N ASP A 36 29.07 5.44 -6.44
CA ASP A 36 27.73 5.09 -6.89
C ASP A 36 26.81 6.31 -6.93
N GLU A 37 26.01 6.39 -7.99
CA GLU A 37 25.00 7.43 -8.16
C GLU A 37 23.82 7.18 -7.19
N VAL A 38 23.35 8.25 -6.54
CA VAL A 38 22.13 8.17 -5.74
C VAL A 38 20.92 8.11 -6.68
N PRO A 39 20.01 7.13 -6.52
CA PRO A 39 18.82 7.03 -7.35
C PRO A 39 17.97 8.30 -7.32
N ASN A 40 17.46 8.70 -8.49
CA ASN A 40 16.53 9.82 -8.58
C ASN A 40 15.23 9.53 -7.78
N HIS A 41 14.73 10.51 -7.05
CA HIS A 41 13.51 10.43 -6.24
C HIS A 41 12.28 9.92 -7.03
N SER A 42 12.18 10.21 -8.33
CA SER A 42 11.07 9.71 -9.17
C SER A 42 11.02 8.16 -9.25
N THR A 43 12.15 7.49 -9.00
CA THR A 43 12.26 6.02 -8.97
C THR A 43 11.31 5.41 -7.94
N PHE A 44 11.11 6.04 -6.78
CA PHE A 44 10.21 5.52 -5.75
C PHE A 44 8.75 5.46 -6.24
N SER A 45 8.28 6.56 -6.83
CA SER A 45 6.94 6.66 -7.42
C SER A 45 6.77 5.71 -8.61
N LYS A 46 7.75 5.66 -9.52
CA LYS A 46 7.74 4.73 -10.67
C LYS A 46 7.71 3.27 -10.25
N ASN A 47 8.44 2.89 -9.21
CA ASN A 47 8.38 1.54 -8.67
C ASN A 47 7.01 1.22 -8.04
N ARG A 48 6.43 2.17 -7.31
CA ARG A 48 5.11 2.01 -6.67
C ARG A 48 3.97 1.88 -7.69
N HIS A 49 3.98 2.71 -8.74
CA HIS A 49 2.88 2.78 -9.71
C HIS A 49 3.10 1.97 -10.98
N GLY A 50 4.34 1.64 -11.31
CA GLY A 50 4.70 0.78 -12.43
C GLY A 50 5.02 -0.63 -11.94
N ARG A 51 6.31 -0.88 -11.70
CA ARG A 51 6.89 -2.23 -11.51
C ARG A 51 6.17 -3.12 -10.49
N PHE A 52 5.69 -2.55 -9.38
CA PHE A 52 5.07 -3.33 -8.31
C PHE A 52 3.55 -3.25 -8.26
N ARG A 53 2.92 -2.41 -9.10
CA ARG A 53 1.48 -2.18 -9.02
C ARG A 53 0.67 -3.43 -9.36
N ASP A 54 1.10 -4.15 -10.39
CA ASP A 54 0.46 -5.38 -10.85
C ASP A 54 1.09 -6.62 -10.21
N SER A 55 2.10 -6.43 -9.35
CA SER A 55 2.66 -7.51 -8.56
C SER A 55 1.89 -7.62 -7.25
N ASP A 56 1.37 -8.81 -6.94
CA ASP A 56 0.81 -9.11 -5.61
C ASP A 56 1.85 -9.06 -4.47
N LEU A 57 3.08 -8.61 -4.76
CA LEU A 57 4.22 -8.56 -3.84
C LEU A 57 3.91 -7.80 -2.55
N PHE A 58 3.29 -6.62 -2.63
CA PHE A 58 2.99 -5.85 -1.42
C PHE A 58 1.93 -6.54 -0.56
N ARG A 59 0.94 -7.17 -1.20
CA ARG A 59 -0.09 -7.94 -0.50
C ARG A 59 0.52 -9.17 0.17
N TRP A 60 1.35 -9.91 -0.56
CA TRP A 60 2.07 -11.05 -0.03
C TRP A 60 2.97 -10.67 1.15
N LEU A 61 3.77 -9.60 1.01
CA LEU A 61 4.67 -9.12 2.07
C LEU A 61 3.89 -8.71 3.31
N LEU A 62 2.79 -7.96 3.14
CA LEU A 62 1.92 -7.56 4.24
C LEU A 62 1.37 -8.78 4.98
N ASN A 63 0.85 -9.77 4.24
CA ASN A 63 0.33 -11.00 4.82
C ASN A 63 1.40 -11.78 5.59
N GLU A 64 2.62 -11.85 5.06
CA GLU A 64 3.74 -12.53 5.73
C GLU A 64 4.16 -11.81 7.03
N VAL A 65 4.20 -10.47 7.01
CA VAL A 65 4.45 -9.68 8.23
C VAL A 65 3.34 -9.90 9.25
N LEU A 66 2.07 -9.87 8.82
CA LEU A 66 0.92 -10.09 9.67
C LEU A 66 0.96 -11.48 10.31
N ARG A 67 1.26 -12.52 9.52
CA ARG A 67 1.41 -13.91 9.98
C ARG A 67 2.43 -14.01 11.11
N ARG A 68 3.61 -13.39 10.94
CA ARG A 68 4.65 -13.35 11.99
C ARG A 68 4.22 -12.60 13.24
N CYS A 69 3.47 -11.50 13.09
CA CYS A 69 2.92 -10.77 14.23
C CYS A 69 1.90 -11.60 15.02
N MET A 70 1.09 -12.42 14.33
CA MET A 70 0.18 -13.37 14.98
C MET A 70 0.95 -14.45 15.74
N GLU A 71 1.98 -15.05 15.12
CA GLU A 71 2.86 -16.04 15.77
C GLU A 71 3.57 -15.47 17.00
N ALA A 72 3.96 -14.19 16.97
CA ALA A 72 4.55 -13.48 18.09
C ALA A 72 3.54 -13.02 19.15
N GLY A 73 2.24 -13.29 18.98
CA GLY A 73 1.18 -12.88 19.91
C GLY A 73 0.89 -11.37 19.93
N LEU A 74 1.38 -10.61 18.93
CA LEU A 74 1.13 -9.17 18.79
C LEU A 74 -0.27 -8.87 18.23
N VAL A 75 -0.91 -9.86 17.61
CA VAL A 75 -2.27 -9.76 17.04
C VAL A 75 -3.12 -10.88 17.62
N LYS A 76 -4.16 -10.53 18.38
CA LYS A 76 -5.01 -11.49 19.11
C LYS A 76 -6.30 -11.89 18.39
N GLY A 77 -6.68 -11.17 17.32
CA GLY A 77 -7.92 -11.45 16.57
C GLY A 77 -9.22 -11.09 17.31
N GLU A 78 -9.12 -10.48 18.49
CA GLU A 78 -10.27 -10.19 19.39
C GLU A 78 -11.07 -8.94 18.98
N GLY A 79 -10.60 -8.17 17.99
CA GLY A 79 -11.24 -6.92 17.56
C GLY A 79 -11.20 -6.72 16.05
N PHE A 80 -12.33 -6.31 15.47
CA PHE A 80 -12.47 -5.94 14.07
C PHE A 80 -12.67 -4.43 13.96
N ALA A 81 -11.76 -3.76 13.26
CA ALA A 81 -11.86 -2.33 12.98
C ALA A 81 -11.80 -2.11 11.46
N VAL A 82 -12.72 -1.31 10.93
CA VAL A 82 -12.75 -0.92 9.52
C VAL A 82 -12.67 0.59 9.45
N ASP A 83 -11.62 1.11 8.81
CA ASP A 83 -11.53 2.51 8.42
C ASP A 83 -11.94 2.64 6.95
N ALA A 84 -12.79 3.62 6.65
CA ALA A 84 -13.27 3.86 5.30
C ALA A 84 -13.42 5.36 5.07
N SER A 85 -12.89 5.85 3.95
CA SER A 85 -13.11 7.23 3.51
C SER A 85 -14.43 7.35 2.74
N ILE A 86 -15.26 8.33 3.09
CA ILE A 86 -16.50 8.62 2.37
C ILE A 86 -16.15 9.32 1.06
N ILE A 87 -16.34 8.62 -0.07
CA ILE A 87 -16.22 9.20 -1.40
C ILE A 87 -17.60 9.68 -1.84
N LYS A 88 -17.71 10.96 -2.21
CA LYS A 88 -18.95 11.51 -2.78
C LYS A 88 -19.22 10.84 -4.12
N ALA A 89 -20.33 10.13 -4.23
CA ALA A 89 -20.75 9.53 -5.50
C ALA A 89 -21.13 10.63 -6.52
N ASP A 90 -20.63 10.56 -7.75
CA ASP A 90 -21.19 11.29 -8.90
C ASP A 90 -22.46 10.55 -9.39
N ALA A 91 -23.47 10.52 -8.53
CA ALA A 91 -24.76 9.91 -8.82
C ALA A 91 -25.80 11.03 -8.99
N SER A 92 -26.19 11.31 -10.23
CA SER A 92 -27.32 12.20 -10.54
C SER A 92 -28.57 11.38 -10.79
N ARG A 93 -29.66 11.67 -10.06
CA ARG A 93 -30.99 11.08 -10.30
C ARG A 93 -31.51 11.34 -11.72
N GLN A 94 -31.01 12.38 -12.40
CA GLN A 94 -31.38 12.70 -13.77
C GLN A 94 -30.59 11.90 -14.82
N ARG A 95 -29.48 11.28 -14.44
CA ARG A 95 -28.62 10.44 -15.29
C ARG A 95 -28.74 8.96 -14.92
N GLY A 96 -29.95 8.50 -14.60
CA GLY A 96 -30.21 7.10 -14.25
C GLY A 96 -30.18 6.19 -15.48
N VAL A 97 -29.34 5.16 -15.47
CA VAL A 97 -29.39 4.08 -16.46
C VAL A 97 -30.48 3.09 -16.02
N PRO A 98 -31.40 2.65 -16.92
CA PRO A 98 -32.42 1.67 -16.57
C PRO A 98 -31.77 0.34 -16.13
N ALA A 99 -32.25 -0.22 -15.02
CA ALA A 99 -31.71 -1.45 -14.45
C ALA A 99 -32.00 -2.64 -15.37
N LYS A 100 -30.96 -3.38 -15.76
CA LYS A 100 -31.12 -4.74 -16.31
C LYS A 100 -31.36 -5.71 -15.14
N SER A 101 -32.45 -6.47 -15.20
CA SER A 101 -32.93 -7.34 -14.12
C SER A 101 -31.89 -8.36 -13.62
N GLU A 102 -30.94 -8.78 -14.44
CA GLU A 102 -29.86 -9.71 -14.07
C GLU A 102 -28.83 -9.13 -13.09
N THR A 103 -28.66 -7.79 -13.03
CA THR A 103 -27.58 -7.19 -12.22
C THR A 103 -27.92 -7.21 -10.72
N VAL A 104 -29.21 -7.18 -10.37
CA VAL A 104 -29.66 -7.11 -8.97
C VAL A 104 -29.36 -8.42 -8.24
N MET A 105 -29.65 -9.56 -8.88
CA MET A 105 -29.40 -10.90 -8.31
C MET A 105 -27.91 -11.17 -8.03
N ASN A 106 -27.00 -10.79 -8.94
CA ASN A 106 -25.56 -10.99 -8.75
C ASN A 106 -24.99 -10.11 -7.62
N THR A 107 -25.55 -8.92 -7.40
CA THR A 107 -25.06 -8.00 -6.36
C THR A 107 -25.38 -8.53 -4.95
N PHE A 108 -26.53 -9.18 -4.76
CA PHE A 108 -26.89 -9.81 -3.48
C PHE A 108 -26.01 -11.04 -3.18
N ARG A 109 -25.69 -11.85 -4.20
CA ARG A 109 -24.83 -13.04 -4.04
C ARG A 109 -23.39 -12.70 -3.64
N ILE A 110 -22.83 -11.63 -4.21
CA ILE A 110 -21.46 -11.18 -3.89
C ILE A 110 -21.38 -10.63 -2.44
N LYS A 111 -22.43 -9.99 -1.94
CA LYS A 111 -22.46 -9.51 -0.55
C LYS A 111 -22.49 -10.64 0.48
N SER A 112 -23.17 -11.76 0.21
CA SER A 112 -23.17 -12.89 1.15
C SER A 112 -21.83 -13.65 1.16
N GLU A 113 -21.20 -13.82 -0.01
CA GLU A 113 -19.93 -14.57 -0.13
C GLU A 113 -18.71 -13.80 0.42
N ARG A 114 -18.67 -12.46 0.32
CA ARG A 114 -17.53 -11.68 0.84
C ARG A 114 -17.51 -11.52 2.36
N VAL A 115 -18.64 -11.66 3.05
CA VAL A 115 -18.68 -11.58 4.51
C VAL A 115 -18.15 -12.85 5.16
N GLN A 116 -18.29 -14.01 4.49
CA GLN A 116 -17.83 -15.30 5.03
C GLN A 116 -16.32 -15.55 4.82
N ASN A 117 -15.68 -14.90 3.85
CA ASN A 117 -14.26 -15.13 3.50
C ASN A 117 -13.28 -14.12 4.14
N VAL A 118 -13.74 -13.30 5.08
CA VAL A 118 -12.90 -12.32 5.81
C VAL A 118 -12.68 -12.74 7.28
N VAL A 119 -13.18 -13.92 7.66
CA VAL A 119 -12.90 -14.58 8.96
C VAL A 119 -12.07 -15.82 8.72
#